data_AF-A0A0R3VXE3-F1
#
_entry.id   AF-A0A0R3VXE3-F1
#
_cell.length_a   1.000
_cell.length_b   1.000
_cell.length_c   1.000
_cell.angle_alpha   90.00
_cell.angle_beta   90.00
_cell.angle_gamma   90.00
#
_symmetry.space_group_name_H-M   'P 1'
#
loop_
_entity.id
_entity.type
_entity.pdbx_description
1 polymer ?
#
loop_
_entity_poly.entity_id
_entity_poly.type
_entity_poly.pdbx_seq_one_letter_code
_entity_poly.pdbx_strand_id
1 'polypeptide(L)'
;LSVVCVPTDKTDPKLLPSVGIYKLANLTKLADDEEFKKQIGDTIDEMAKGISKQIPQDLIQKLDNMKTKVATLKKALQLYDAAGAVTELKKFTEVDMKKLEDLQKDVEAKLPNKPVVDKLKAAIGQLKNNQTDIMVLQNAYQGIANQSTLPDDLEKYIDEAKKALELLKDEVKLKGVLEKDIKPMLSELITKILQVVTDALNGLVSKVLPCGDMHYIFEALVATGCSSSGLVTRFFGWALALTLSTLFSFLSFVGLFNLWCIQSHQIKRFYGP
;
A
#
# COMPACT_ATOMS: atom_id res chain seq x y z
N LEU A 1 -44.66 -4.10 39.97
CA LEU A 1 -44.49 -5.47 39.44
C LEU A 1 -43.20 -5.51 38.63
N SER A 2 -42.13 -6.07 39.20
CA SER A 2 -40.88 -6.32 38.47
C SER A 2 -41.05 -7.62 37.70
N VAL A 3 -41.21 -7.53 36.37
CA VAL A 3 -41.24 -8.71 35.51
C VAL A 3 -39.79 -9.13 35.27
N VAL A 4 -39.36 -10.17 35.98
CA VAL A 4 -38.06 -10.81 35.75
C VAL A 4 -38.19 -11.70 34.52
N CYS A 5 -37.45 -11.40 33.46
CA CYS A 5 -37.41 -12.22 32.26
C CYS A 5 -36.69 -13.54 32.58
N VAL A 6 -37.41 -14.65 32.53
CA VAL A 6 -36.82 -15.99 32.58
C VAL A 6 -36.46 -16.37 31.14
N PRO A 7 -35.22 -16.80 30.84
CA PRO A 7 -34.86 -17.23 29.50
C PRO A 7 -35.63 -18.52 29.17
N THR A 8 -36.43 -18.51 28.10
CA THR A 8 -37.09 -19.71 27.60
C THR A 8 -36.12 -20.64 26.86
N ASP A 9 -36.41 -21.93 26.92
CA ASP A 9 -35.62 -22.99 26.29
C ASP A 9 -35.47 -22.80 24.77
N LYS A 10 -34.37 -23.32 24.22
CA LYS A 10 -33.89 -23.14 22.83
C LYS A 10 -34.89 -23.46 21.70
N THR A 11 -36.06 -23.99 22.01
CA THR A 11 -37.09 -24.43 21.07
C THR A 11 -38.22 -23.41 20.83
N ASP A 12 -38.28 -22.29 21.57
CA ASP A 12 -39.30 -21.26 21.30
C ASP A 12 -38.93 -20.38 20.10
N PRO A 13 -39.90 -20.08 19.20
CA PRO A 13 -39.66 -19.23 18.06
C PRO A 13 -39.40 -17.80 18.54
N LYS A 14 -38.17 -17.31 18.30
CA LYS A 14 -37.77 -15.93 18.59
C LYS A 14 -38.79 -14.96 17.97
N LEU A 15 -39.08 -13.85 18.68
CA LEU A 15 -40.10 -12.82 18.32
C LEU A 15 -40.15 -12.45 16.82
N LEU A 16 -38.98 -12.34 16.17
CA LEU A 16 -38.85 -11.88 14.79
C LEU A 16 -39.22 -12.96 13.75
N PRO A 17 -38.68 -14.19 13.83
CA PRO A 17 -39.17 -15.32 13.05
C PRO A 17 -40.68 -15.56 13.17
N SER A 18 -41.28 -15.33 14.35
CA SER A 18 -42.71 -15.53 14.60
C SER A 18 -43.63 -14.57 13.85
N VAL A 19 -43.11 -13.41 13.41
CA VAL A 19 -43.80 -12.44 12.54
C VAL A 19 -43.30 -12.49 11.08
N GLY A 20 -42.57 -13.54 10.70
CA GLY A 20 -42.05 -13.73 9.35
C GLY A 20 -40.79 -12.90 9.02
N ILE A 21 -40.18 -12.25 10.01
CA ILE A 21 -38.96 -11.44 9.83
C ILE A 21 -37.74 -12.27 10.23
N TYR A 22 -37.12 -12.90 9.24
CA TYR A 22 -35.97 -13.78 9.47
C TYR A 22 -34.61 -13.04 9.50
N LYS A 23 -34.55 -11.79 9.02
CA LYS A 23 -33.37 -10.90 9.03
C LYS A 23 -33.83 -9.44 9.16
N LEU A 24 -33.21 -8.66 10.04
CA LEU A 24 -33.60 -7.26 10.32
C LEU A 24 -32.89 -6.25 9.42
N ALA A 25 -31.64 -6.54 9.07
CA ALA A 25 -30.89 -5.75 8.12
C ALA A 25 -30.23 -6.70 7.12
N ASN A 26 -30.24 -6.30 5.85
CA ASN A 26 -29.39 -6.90 4.84
C ASN A 26 -28.59 -5.78 4.17
N LEU A 27 -27.53 -5.33 4.88
CA LEU A 27 -26.69 -4.23 4.40
C LEU A 27 -25.88 -4.62 3.17
N THR A 28 -25.78 -5.90 2.83
CA THR A 28 -25.16 -6.33 1.56
C THR A 28 -25.93 -5.81 0.35
N LYS A 29 -27.23 -5.52 0.47
CA LYS A 29 -28.01 -4.84 -0.59
C LYS A 29 -27.54 -3.41 -0.87
N LEU A 30 -26.83 -2.78 0.06
CA LEU A 30 -26.21 -1.46 -0.17
C LEU A 30 -25.08 -1.56 -1.20
N ALA A 31 -24.40 -2.71 -1.32
CA ALA A 31 -23.40 -2.92 -2.37
C ALA A 31 -24.02 -3.04 -3.76
N ASP A 32 -25.29 -3.48 -3.84
CA ASP A 32 -26.05 -3.57 -5.08
C ASP A 32 -26.71 -2.25 -5.48
N ASP A 33 -26.74 -1.27 -4.59
CA ASP A 33 -27.33 0.04 -4.81
C ASP A 33 -26.55 0.84 -5.88
N GLU A 34 -27.29 1.41 -6.83
CA GLU A 34 -26.71 2.13 -7.98
C GLU A 34 -26.04 3.45 -7.56
N GLU A 35 -26.54 4.13 -6.52
CA GLU A 35 -25.91 5.34 -5.97
C GLU A 35 -24.59 4.98 -5.29
N PHE A 36 -24.55 3.86 -4.57
CA PHE A 36 -23.33 3.37 -3.94
C PHE A 36 -22.27 2.94 -4.97
N LYS A 37 -22.65 2.20 -6.01
CA LYS A 37 -21.75 1.85 -7.12
C LYS A 37 -21.22 3.09 -7.84
N LYS A 38 -22.07 4.11 -7.98
CA LYS A 38 -21.68 5.40 -8.56
C LYS A 38 -20.64 6.11 -7.69
N GLN A 39 -20.80 6.16 -6.37
CA GLN A 39 -19.81 6.75 -5.46
C GLN A 39 -18.44 6.06 -5.55
N ILE A 40 -18.40 4.73 -5.71
CA ILE A 40 -17.15 4.01 -5.96
C ILE A 40 -16.52 4.45 -7.29
N GLY A 41 -17.33 4.60 -8.35
CA GLY A 41 -16.87 5.12 -9.64
C GLY A 41 -16.33 6.55 -9.55
N ASP A 42 -17.06 7.45 -8.89
CA ASP A 42 -16.67 8.84 -8.69
C ASP A 42 -15.35 8.94 -7.89
N THR A 43 -15.15 8.07 -6.89
CA THR A 43 -13.89 7.99 -6.12
C THR A 43 -12.71 7.55 -6.99
N ILE A 44 -12.92 6.58 -7.89
CA ILE A 44 -11.90 6.13 -8.84
C ILE A 44 -11.52 7.27 -9.80
N ASP A 45 -12.50 8.04 -10.26
CA ASP A 45 -12.29 9.20 -11.11
C ASP A 45 -11.49 10.30 -10.41
N GLU A 46 -11.83 10.60 -9.16
CA GLU A 46 -11.08 11.55 -8.33
C GLU A 46 -9.66 11.08 -8.07
N MET A 47 -9.45 9.78 -7.82
CA MET A 47 -8.11 9.19 -7.65
C MET A 47 -7.27 9.32 -8.93
N ALA A 48 -7.82 8.94 -10.09
CA ALA A 48 -7.11 9.04 -11.37
C ALA A 48 -6.70 10.49 -11.67
N LYS A 49 -7.61 11.44 -11.45
CA LYS A 49 -7.37 12.87 -11.62
C LYS A 49 -6.39 13.44 -10.60
N GLY A 50 -6.43 12.97 -9.35
CA GLY A 50 -5.52 13.39 -8.29
C GLY A 50 -4.09 12.95 -8.56
N ILE A 51 -3.89 11.66 -8.88
CA ILE A 51 -2.58 11.07 -9.15
C ILE A 51 -1.95 11.69 -10.40
N SER A 52 -2.70 11.79 -11.50
CA SER A 52 -2.19 12.36 -12.75
C SER A 52 -1.75 13.82 -12.61
N LYS A 53 -2.45 14.62 -11.80
CA LYS A 53 -2.10 16.03 -11.54
C LYS A 53 -0.90 16.22 -10.62
N GLN A 54 -0.66 15.29 -9.69
CA GLN A 54 0.46 15.39 -8.74
C GLN A 54 1.80 14.98 -9.35
N ILE A 55 1.81 14.29 -10.49
CA ILE A 55 3.04 13.90 -11.17
C ILE A 55 3.70 15.12 -11.82
N PRO A 56 4.95 15.44 -11.48
CA PRO A 56 5.68 16.55 -12.09
C PRO A 56 5.78 16.39 -13.61
N GLN A 57 5.47 17.46 -14.35
CA GLN A 57 5.44 17.42 -15.81
C GLN A 57 6.81 17.12 -16.44
N ASP A 58 7.88 17.49 -15.75
CA ASP A 58 9.28 17.40 -16.20
C ASP A 58 9.95 16.06 -15.90
N LEU A 59 9.27 15.15 -15.18
CA LEU A 59 9.88 13.90 -14.71
C LEU A 59 10.23 12.94 -15.85
N ILE A 60 9.37 12.87 -16.87
CA ILE A 60 9.65 12.12 -18.11
C ILE A 60 10.87 12.69 -18.83
N GLN A 61 10.98 14.01 -18.92
CA GLN A 61 12.11 14.67 -19.57
C GLN A 61 13.42 14.48 -18.79
N LYS A 62 13.36 14.45 -17.45
CA LYS A 62 14.49 14.08 -16.60
C LYS A 62 14.96 12.64 -16.84
N LEU A 63 14.04 11.70 -17.05
CA LEU A 63 14.36 10.32 -17.41
C LEU A 63 15.01 10.22 -18.80
N ASP A 64 14.52 10.97 -19.79
CA ASP A 64 15.15 11.03 -21.12
C ASP A 64 16.57 11.61 -21.06
N ASN A 65 16.78 12.63 -20.23
CA ASN A 65 18.11 13.18 -19.97
C ASN A 65 19.02 12.15 -19.28
N MET A 66 18.50 11.35 -18.35
CA MET A 66 19.26 10.25 -17.74
C MET A 66 19.65 9.20 -18.79
N LYS A 67 18.74 8.81 -19.69
CA LYS A 67 19.02 7.86 -20.78
C LYS A 67 20.18 8.32 -21.66
N THR A 68 20.27 9.62 -21.94
CA THR A 68 21.39 10.22 -22.69
C THR A 68 22.73 10.08 -21.94
N LYS A 69 22.72 10.22 -20.61
CA LYS A 69 23.91 9.98 -19.78
C LYS A 69 24.31 8.50 -19.75
N VAL A 70 23.34 7.58 -19.73
CA VAL A 70 23.60 6.14 -19.83
C VAL A 70 24.26 5.78 -21.15
N ALA A 71 23.77 6.34 -22.27
CA ALA A 71 24.40 6.15 -23.57
C ALA A 71 25.84 6.67 -23.61
N THR A 72 26.13 7.77 -22.90
CA THR A 72 27.49 8.31 -22.76
C THR A 72 28.38 7.37 -21.94
N LEU A 73 27.87 6.84 -20.82
CA LEU A 73 28.57 5.86 -20.00
C LEU A 73 28.88 4.58 -20.80
N LYS A 74 27.91 4.07 -21.56
CA LYS A 74 28.08 2.90 -22.43
C LYS A 74 29.21 3.11 -23.45
N LYS A 75 29.22 4.26 -24.12
CA LYS A 75 30.30 4.63 -25.05
C LYS A 75 31.65 4.73 -24.33
N ALA A 76 31.69 5.34 -23.15
CA ALA A 76 32.92 5.44 -22.36
C ALA A 76 33.46 4.06 -22.01
N LEU A 77 32.62 3.14 -21.51
CA LEU A 77 33.02 1.78 -21.16
C LEU A 77 33.49 0.97 -22.39
N GLN A 78 32.86 1.17 -23.55
CA GLN A 78 33.27 0.54 -24.81
C GLN A 78 34.65 1.02 -25.30
N LEU A 79 35.02 2.28 -25.03
CA LEU A 79 36.33 2.82 -25.41
C LEU A 79 37.48 2.14 -24.64
N TYR A 80 37.23 1.64 -23.44
CA TYR A 80 38.29 1.14 -22.56
C TYR A 80 38.72 -0.32 -22.84
N ASP A 81 38.17 -1.01 -23.85
CA ASP A 81 38.39 -2.44 -24.18
C ASP A 81 38.87 -3.27 -22.96
N ALA A 82 38.06 -3.23 -21.90
CA ALA A 82 38.50 -3.73 -20.61
C ALA A 82 38.80 -5.24 -20.65
N ALA A 83 38.07 -5.97 -21.49
CA ALA A 83 38.30 -7.39 -21.74
C ALA A 83 39.64 -7.65 -22.48
N GLY A 84 39.96 -6.83 -23.48
CA GLY A 84 41.27 -6.87 -24.14
C GLY A 84 42.41 -6.53 -23.18
N ALA A 85 42.25 -5.48 -22.38
CA ALA A 85 43.22 -5.08 -21.37
C ALA A 85 43.48 -6.18 -20.31
N VAL A 86 42.43 -6.85 -19.82
CA VAL A 86 42.58 -8.00 -18.91
C VAL A 86 43.38 -9.12 -19.57
N THR A 87 43.06 -9.46 -20.82
CA THR A 87 43.76 -10.50 -21.59
C THR A 87 45.25 -10.18 -21.75
N GLU A 88 45.59 -8.94 -22.08
CA GLU A 88 46.98 -8.51 -22.26
C GLU A 88 47.76 -8.48 -20.94
N LEU A 89 47.16 -7.94 -19.87
CA LEU A 89 47.83 -7.84 -18.55
C LEU A 89 48.05 -9.22 -17.92
N LYS A 90 47.15 -10.18 -18.17
CA LYS A 90 47.25 -11.56 -17.72
C LYS A 90 48.54 -12.25 -18.18
N LYS A 91 49.08 -11.87 -19.35
CA LYS A 91 50.36 -12.39 -19.88
C LYS A 91 51.56 -12.08 -18.97
N PHE A 92 51.47 -11.04 -18.14
CA PHE A 92 52.54 -10.61 -17.25
C PHE A 92 52.32 -11.07 -15.81
N THR A 93 51.08 -11.32 -15.39
CA THR A 93 50.75 -11.74 -14.01
C THR A 93 50.80 -13.25 -13.82
N GLU A 94 50.50 -14.04 -14.85
CA GLU A 94 50.59 -15.52 -14.81
C GLU A 94 52.00 -16.06 -15.04
N VAL A 95 52.99 -15.19 -15.20
CA VAL A 95 54.38 -15.60 -15.40
C VAL A 95 54.92 -16.26 -14.14
N ASP A 96 55.44 -17.47 -14.28
CA ASP A 96 56.12 -18.20 -13.21
C ASP A 96 57.50 -17.59 -12.95
N MET A 97 57.54 -16.68 -11.97
CA MET A 97 58.76 -15.97 -11.59
C MET A 97 59.88 -16.90 -11.12
N LYS A 98 59.55 -18.08 -10.57
CA LYS A 98 60.55 -19.06 -10.14
C LYS A 98 61.27 -19.67 -11.34
N LYS A 99 60.53 -20.02 -12.39
CA LYS A 99 61.13 -20.51 -13.64
C LYS A 99 61.99 -19.45 -14.31
N LEU A 100 61.60 -18.17 -14.27
CA LEU A 100 62.43 -17.09 -14.79
C LEU A 100 63.72 -16.89 -13.98
N GLU A 101 63.65 -16.96 -12.65
CA GLU A 101 64.83 -16.87 -11.78
C GLU A 101 65.77 -18.08 -11.98
N ASP A 102 65.23 -19.28 -12.19
CA ASP A 102 66.03 -20.47 -12.49
C ASP A 102 66.69 -20.40 -13.89
N LEU A 103 65.95 -19.91 -14.91
CA LEU A 103 66.51 -19.62 -16.23
C LEU A 103 67.64 -18.58 -16.16
N GLN A 104 67.49 -17.55 -15.32
CA GLN A 104 68.53 -16.54 -15.11
C GLN A 104 69.82 -17.18 -14.59
N LYS A 105 69.73 -18.05 -13.58
CA LYS A 105 70.89 -18.77 -13.02
C LYS A 105 71.57 -19.66 -14.06
N ASP A 106 70.78 -20.37 -14.87
CA ASP A 106 71.30 -21.23 -15.94
C ASP A 106 72.06 -20.43 -17.01
N VAL A 107 71.53 -19.27 -17.40
CA VAL A 107 72.16 -18.38 -18.39
C VAL A 107 73.41 -17.73 -17.81
N GLU A 108 73.40 -17.31 -16.55
CA GLU A 108 74.57 -16.80 -15.81
C GLU A 108 75.71 -17.83 -15.77
N ALA A 109 75.38 -19.11 -15.50
CA ALA A 109 76.37 -20.19 -15.44
C ALA A 109 76.96 -20.55 -16.81
N LYS A 110 76.15 -20.53 -17.87
CA LYS A 110 76.57 -20.94 -19.22
C LYS A 110 77.24 -19.82 -20.03
N LEU A 111 76.89 -18.56 -19.77
CA LEU A 111 77.35 -17.39 -20.53
C LEU A 111 77.88 -16.28 -19.60
N PRO A 112 78.89 -16.57 -18.76
CA PRO A 112 79.38 -15.60 -17.79
C PRO A 112 79.93 -14.32 -18.48
N ASN A 113 79.69 -13.17 -17.85
CA ASN A 113 80.15 -11.84 -18.30
C ASN A 113 79.67 -11.43 -19.71
N LYS A 114 78.57 -12.01 -20.21
CA LYS A 114 77.96 -11.60 -21.47
C LYS A 114 76.89 -10.51 -21.22
N PRO A 115 76.77 -9.49 -22.08
CA PRO A 115 75.75 -8.43 -21.95
C PRO A 115 74.29 -8.93 -21.92
N VAL A 116 74.04 -10.14 -22.45
CA VAL A 116 72.70 -10.77 -22.43
C VAL A 116 72.25 -11.13 -21.01
N VAL A 117 73.18 -11.48 -20.13
CA VAL A 117 72.93 -11.84 -18.73
C VAL A 117 72.40 -10.62 -17.97
N ASP A 118 73.08 -9.48 -18.09
CA ASP A 118 72.68 -8.24 -17.40
C ASP A 118 71.32 -7.75 -17.89
N LYS A 119 71.04 -7.86 -19.20
CA LYS A 119 69.73 -7.54 -19.78
C LYS A 119 68.62 -8.44 -19.25
N LEU A 120 68.87 -9.75 -19.16
CA LEU A 120 67.91 -10.71 -18.63
C LEU A 120 67.59 -10.44 -17.15
N LYS A 121 68.63 -10.22 -16.35
CA LYS A 121 68.51 -9.87 -14.92
C LYS A 121 67.72 -8.58 -14.71
N ALA A 122 67.99 -7.54 -15.50
CA ALA A 122 67.24 -6.29 -15.44
C ALA A 122 65.76 -6.48 -15.82
N ALA A 123 65.46 -7.24 -16.87
CA ALA A 123 64.09 -7.51 -17.31
C ALA A 123 63.28 -8.30 -16.27
N ILE A 124 63.88 -9.34 -15.66
CA ILE A 124 63.24 -10.11 -14.58
C ILE A 124 63.00 -9.22 -13.36
N GLY A 125 63.97 -8.40 -12.99
CA GLY A 125 63.83 -7.44 -11.90
C GLY A 125 62.71 -6.42 -12.13
N GLN A 126 62.60 -5.87 -13.35
CA GLN A 126 61.50 -4.96 -13.72
C GLN A 126 60.14 -5.66 -13.68
N LEU A 127 60.03 -6.87 -14.21
CA LEU A 127 58.79 -7.64 -14.16
C LEU A 127 58.37 -7.90 -12.70
N LYS A 128 59.31 -8.34 -11.85
CA LYS A 128 59.07 -8.62 -10.44
C LYS A 128 58.58 -7.39 -9.68
N ASN A 129 59.22 -6.24 -9.90
CA ASN A 129 58.86 -5.00 -9.23
C ASN A 129 57.49 -4.47 -9.68
N ASN A 130 57.14 -4.65 -10.96
CA ASN A 130 55.89 -4.15 -11.52
C ASN A 130 54.74 -5.16 -11.43
N GLN A 131 54.99 -6.42 -11.05
CA GLN A 131 53.99 -7.49 -11.09
C GLN A 131 52.76 -7.17 -10.23
N THR A 132 52.97 -6.60 -9.03
CA THR A 132 51.87 -6.18 -8.15
C THR A 132 51.03 -5.08 -8.79
N ASP A 133 51.66 -4.06 -9.37
CA ASP A 133 50.95 -2.94 -10.01
C ASP A 133 50.17 -3.40 -11.25
N ILE A 134 50.76 -4.29 -12.05
CA ILE A 134 50.11 -4.92 -13.21
C ILE A 134 48.88 -5.72 -12.76
N MET A 135 48.98 -6.46 -11.65
CA MET A 135 47.86 -7.23 -11.09
C MET A 135 46.75 -6.31 -10.57
N VAL A 136 47.08 -5.21 -9.91
CA VAL A 136 46.10 -4.19 -9.49
C VAL A 136 45.37 -3.63 -10.71
N LEU A 137 46.11 -3.29 -11.77
CA LEU A 137 45.54 -2.76 -13.00
C LEU A 137 44.65 -3.80 -13.70
N GLN A 138 45.08 -5.07 -13.76
CA GLN A 138 44.29 -6.17 -14.31
C GLN A 138 42.96 -6.32 -13.56
N ASN A 139 43.00 -6.32 -12.22
CA ASN A 139 41.79 -6.43 -11.40
C ASN A 139 40.85 -5.23 -11.61
N ALA A 140 41.38 -4.02 -11.80
CA ALA A 140 40.58 -2.84 -12.10
C ALA A 140 39.85 -2.98 -13.44
N TYR A 141 40.54 -3.38 -14.52
CA TYR A 141 39.91 -3.65 -15.80
C TYR A 141 38.91 -4.82 -15.73
N GLN A 142 39.20 -5.85 -14.93
CA GLN A 142 38.26 -6.94 -14.72
C GLN A 142 36.98 -6.48 -14.02
N GLY A 143 37.08 -5.56 -13.05
CA GLY A 143 35.92 -4.92 -12.43
C GLY A 143 35.07 -4.15 -13.45
N ILE A 144 35.71 -3.40 -14.36
CA ILE A 144 35.03 -2.68 -15.44
C ILE A 144 34.35 -3.66 -16.41
N ALA A 145 35.04 -4.72 -16.82
CA ALA A 145 34.51 -5.74 -17.72
C ALA A 145 33.31 -6.47 -17.10
N ASN A 146 33.36 -6.79 -15.81
CA ASN A 146 32.27 -7.45 -15.09
C ASN A 146 31.02 -6.56 -14.96
N GLN A 147 31.17 -5.24 -15.02
CA GLN A 147 30.07 -4.28 -14.95
C GLN A 147 29.64 -3.77 -16.33
N SER A 148 30.04 -4.44 -17.42
CA SER A 148 29.74 -3.99 -18.78
C SER A 148 28.26 -3.94 -19.11
N THR A 149 27.42 -4.70 -18.38
CA THR A 149 25.95 -4.72 -18.55
C THR A 149 25.21 -3.66 -17.74
N LEU A 150 25.89 -3.00 -16.78
CA LEU A 150 25.28 -1.99 -15.91
C LEU A 150 24.58 -0.85 -16.69
N PRO A 151 25.13 -0.33 -17.80
CA PRO A 151 24.43 0.66 -18.61
C PRO A 151 23.13 0.11 -19.21
N ASP A 152 23.11 -1.13 -19.68
CA ASP A 152 21.93 -1.75 -20.29
C ASP A 152 20.84 -1.98 -19.24
N ASP A 153 21.22 -2.43 -18.04
CA ASP A 153 20.31 -2.59 -16.91
C ASP A 153 19.70 -1.25 -16.50
N LEU A 154 20.52 -0.19 -16.39
CA LEU A 154 20.06 1.15 -16.05
C LEU A 154 19.14 1.74 -17.13
N GLU A 155 19.43 1.50 -18.41
CA GLU A 155 18.56 1.89 -19.52
C GLU A 155 17.19 1.21 -19.42
N LYS A 156 17.15 -0.09 -19.11
CA LYS A 156 15.91 -0.84 -18.89
C LYS A 156 15.10 -0.28 -17.72
N TYR A 157 15.74 0.01 -16.59
CA TYR A 157 15.06 0.63 -15.44
C TYR A 157 14.47 2.01 -15.78
N ILE A 158 15.19 2.83 -16.55
CA ILE A 158 14.69 4.13 -17.02
C ILE A 158 13.46 3.95 -17.91
N ASP A 159 13.47 2.99 -18.83
CA ASP A 159 12.35 2.71 -19.72
C ASP A 159 11.12 2.17 -18.97
N GLU A 160 11.32 1.30 -17.98
CA GLU A 160 10.24 0.81 -17.10
C GLU A 160 9.64 1.95 -16.27
N ALA A 161 10.47 2.79 -15.65
CA ALA A 161 10.02 3.96 -14.91
C ALA A 161 9.25 4.95 -15.79
N LYS A 162 9.72 5.16 -17.03
CA LYS A 162 9.03 6.03 -18.00
C LYS A 162 7.65 5.48 -18.36
N LYS A 163 7.53 4.19 -18.65
CA LYS A 163 6.23 3.54 -18.92
C LYS A 163 5.27 3.68 -17.75
N ALA A 164 5.75 3.48 -16.52
CA ALA A 164 4.93 3.65 -15.32
C ALA A 164 4.44 5.09 -15.17
N LEU A 165 5.31 6.08 -15.39
CA LEU A 165 4.93 7.50 -15.33
C LEU A 165 3.98 7.91 -16.44
N GLU A 166 4.16 7.39 -17.66
CA GLU A 166 3.23 7.63 -18.78
C GLU A 166 1.84 7.07 -18.46
N LEU A 167 1.75 5.91 -17.82
CA LEU A 167 0.48 5.34 -17.35
C LEU A 167 -0.15 6.21 -16.28
N LEU A 168 0.61 6.63 -15.27
CA LEU A 168 0.07 7.41 -14.15
C LEU A 168 -0.30 8.85 -14.55
N LYS A 169 0.39 9.44 -15.53
CA LYS A 169 0.12 10.80 -16.04
C LYS A 169 -1.09 10.83 -16.98
N ASP A 170 -1.37 9.73 -17.67
CA ASP A 170 -2.52 9.59 -18.55
C ASP A 170 -3.76 9.20 -17.71
N GLU A 171 -4.57 10.22 -17.38
CA GLU A 171 -5.78 10.07 -16.58
C GLU A 171 -6.71 8.97 -17.11
N VAL A 172 -6.84 8.85 -18.44
CA VAL A 172 -7.74 7.87 -19.08
C VAL A 172 -7.20 6.46 -18.91
N LYS A 173 -5.90 6.25 -19.15
CA LYS A 173 -5.28 4.93 -18.95
C LYS A 173 -5.26 4.53 -17.47
N LEU A 174 -4.92 5.47 -16.59
CA LEU A 174 -4.92 5.24 -15.15
C LEU A 174 -6.32 4.87 -14.66
N LYS A 175 -7.35 5.62 -15.09
CA LYS A 175 -8.75 5.29 -14.80
C LYS A 175 -9.09 3.88 -15.27
N GLY A 176 -8.73 3.51 -16.49
CA GLY A 176 -8.95 2.15 -17.01
C GLY A 176 -8.30 1.06 -16.16
N VAL A 177 -7.09 1.28 -15.63
CA VAL A 177 -6.43 0.34 -14.70
C VAL A 177 -7.14 0.28 -13.34
N LEU A 178 -7.49 1.44 -12.77
CA LEU A 178 -8.20 1.50 -11.48
C LEU A 178 -9.58 0.84 -11.59
N GLU A 179 -10.30 1.04 -12.69
CA GLU A 179 -11.60 0.41 -12.94
C GLU A 179 -11.48 -1.11 -13.11
N LYS A 180 -10.43 -1.59 -13.78
CA LYS A 180 -10.26 -3.02 -14.05
C LYS A 180 -9.74 -3.77 -12.82
N ASP A 181 -8.73 -3.25 -12.15
CA ASP A 181 -7.99 -4.00 -11.15
C ASP A 181 -8.39 -3.60 -9.73
N ILE A 182 -8.61 -2.30 -9.44
CA ILE A 182 -8.88 -1.81 -8.08
C ILE A 182 -10.37 -1.84 -7.74
N LYS A 183 -11.26 -1.47 -8.68
CA LYS A 183 -12.71 -1.46 -8.45
C LYS A 183 -13.25 -2.80 -7.94
N PRO A 184 -12.90 -3.96 -8.54
CA PRO A 184 -13.41 -5.25 -8.06
C PRO A 184 -12.93 -5.57 -6.64
N MET A 185 -11.67 -5.28 -6.32
CA MET A 185 -11.11 -5.49 -4.98
C MET A 185 -11.80 -4.61 -3.93
N LEU A 186 -12.05 -3.34 -4.26
CA LEU A 186 -12.75 -2.42 -3.37
C LEU A 186 -14.21 -2.86 -3.15
N SER A 187 -14.91 -3.25 -4.22
CA SER A 187 -16.28 -3.79 -4.14
C SER A 187 -16.33 -5.07 -3.31
N GLU A 188 -15.36 -5.98 -3.46
CA GLU A 188 -15.29 -7.21 -2.66
C GLU A 188 -15.04 -6.91 -1.17
N LEU A 189 -14.08 -6.02 -0.86
CA LEU A 189 -13.77 -5.61 0.51
C LEU A 189 -14.99 -4.99 1.19
N ILE A 190 -15.68 -4.07 0.52
CA ILE A 190 -16.88 -3.42 1.03
C ILE A 190 -17.99 -4.46 1.26
N THR A 191 -18.20 -5.38 0.32
CA THR A 191 -19.20 -6.44 0.47
C THR A 191 -18.92 -7.30 1.70
N LYS A 192 -17.66 -7.66 1.95
CA LYS A 192 -17.25 -8.38 3.16
C LYS A 192 -17.52 -7.58 4.43
N ILE A 193 -17.23 -6.28 4.45
CA ILE A 193 -17.52 -5.40 5.59
C ILE A 193 -19.03 -5.35 5.85
N LEU A 194 -19.84 -5.12 4.81
CA LEU A 194 -21.29 -5.06 4.90
C LEU A 194 -21.88 -6.39 5.40
N GLN A 195 -21.30 -7.51 5.01
CA GLN A 195 -21.68 -8.83 5.50
C GLN A 195 -21.36 -8.99 6.99
N VAL A 196 -20.15 -8.63 7.43
CA VAL A 196 -19.77 -8.68 8.85
C VAL A 196 -20.69 -7.80 9.71
N VAL A 197 -21.01 -6.58 9.26
CA VAL A 197 -21.92 -5.67 9.97
C VAL A 197 -23.35 -6.23 9.97
N THR A 198 -23.80 -6.81 8.86
CA THR A 198 -25.09 -7.49 8.77
C THR A 198 -25.19 -8.64 9.77
N ASP A 199 -24.16 -9.47 9.86
CA ASP A 199 -24.11 -10.61 10.78
C ASP A 199 -24.04 -10.16 12.24
N ALA A 200 -23.27 -9.09 12.53
CA ALA A 200 -23.20 -8.50 13.86
C ALA A 200 -24.54 -7.90 14.31
N LEU A 201 -25.24 -7.17 13.43
CA LEU A 201 -26.55 -6.59 13.72
C LEU A 201 -27.60 -7.68 13.94
N ASN A 202 -27.68 -8.66 13.04
CA ASN A 202 -28.61 -9.77 13.20
C ASN A 202 -28.28 -10.60 14.46
N GLY A 203 -26.99 -10.78 14.77
CA GLY A 203 -26.52 -11.42 15.99
C GLY A 203 -26.87 -10.64 17.26
N LEU A 204 -26.69 -9.32 17.27
CA LEU A 204 -27.05 -8.45 18.39
C LEU A 204 -28.55 -8.50 18.67
N VAL A 205 -29.37 -8.40 17.63
CA VAL A 205 -30.82 -8.41 17.82
C VAL A 205 -31.30 -9.80 18.28
N SER A 206 -30.69 -10.87 17.77
CA SER A 206 -30.99 -12.22 18.25
C SER A 206 -30.63 -12.45 19.73
N LYS A 207 -29.76 -11.62 20.31
CA LYS A 207 -29.33 -11.64 21.72
C LYS A 207 -30.10 -10.65 22.60
N VAL A 208 -30.52 -9.51 22.06
CA VAL A 208 -31.23 -8.44 22.79
C VAL A 208 -32.75 -8.65 22.82
N LEU A 209 -33.32 -9.35 21.83
CA LEU A 209 -34.74 -9.73 21.80
C LEU A 209 -34.98 -11.24 22.00
N PRO A 210 -34.55 -11.88 23.11
CA PRO A 210 -34.81 -13.29 23.36
C PRO A 210 -36.18 -13.57 24.04
N CYS A 211 -36.95 -12.56 24.44
CA CYS A 211 -38.11 -12.77 25.32
C CYS A 211 -39.38 -13.14 24.54
N GLY A 212 -39.80 -14.40 24.61
CA GLY A 212 -41.06 -14.89 24.03
C GLY A 212 -42.32 -14.20 24.58
N ASP A 213 -42.28 -13.65 25.80
CA ASP A 213 -43.45 -13.06 26.46
C ASP A 213 -43.87 -11.68 25.92
N MET A 214 -43.06 -11.04 25.06
CA MET A 214 -43.50 -9.86 24.31
C MET A 214 -44.45 -10.19 23.15
N HIS A 215 -44.73 -11.47 22.89
CA HIS A 215 -45.65 -11.91 21.84
C HIS A 215 -47.05 -11.30 22.03
N TYR A 216 -47.60 -11.32 23.25
CA TYR A 216 -48.92 -10.75 23.55
C TYR A 216 -48.95 -9.23 23.45
N ILE A 217 -47.87 -8.54 23.82
CA ILE A 217 -47.82 -7.07 23.76
C ILE A 217 -47.67 -6.61 22.31
N PHE A 218 -46.85 -7.29 21.51
CA PHE A 218 -46.62 -6.92 20.11
C PHE A 218 -47.78 -7.34 19.20
N GLU A 219 -48.40 -8.49 19.43
CA GLU A 219 -49.61 -8.91 18.74
C GLU A 219 -50.80 -8.00 19.11
N ALA A 220 -50.91 -7.55 20.37
CA ALA A 220 -51.85 -6.51 20.75
C ALA A 220 -51.52 -5.15 20.11
N LEU A 221 -50.23 -4.79 19.95
CA LEU A 221 -49.79 -3.55 19.28
C LEU A 221 -50.12 -3.55 17.78
N VAL A 222 -49.93 -4.69 17.12
CA VAL A 222 -50.25 -4.89 15.69
C VAL A 222 -51.76 -4.97 15.48
N ALA A 223 -52.49 -5.66 16.36
CA ALA A 223 -53.95 -5.74 16.32
C ALA A 223 -54.63 -4.38 16.64
N THR A 224 -54.03 -3.56 17.51
CA THR A 224 -54.52 -2.19 17.79
C THR A 224 -54.12 -1.18 16.72
N GLY A 225 -53.02 -1.41 15.98
CA GLY A 225 -52.64 -0.62 14.81
C GLY A 225 -53.52 -0.85 13.57
N CYS A 226 -54.16 -2.02 13.47
CA CYS A 226 -54.98 -2.43 12.31
C CYS A 226 -56.49 -2.56 12.57
N SER A 227 -57.03 -2.07 13.69
CA SER A 227 -58.48 -2.11 13.99
C SER A 227 -59.11 -0.72 13.98
N SER A 228 -60.22 -0.56 13.25
CA SER A 228 -60.81 0.75 12.88
C SER A 228 -61.58 1.48 13.99
N SER A 229 -61.20 1.31 15.27
CA SER A 229 -61.94 1.89 16.41
C SER A 229 -61.08 2.77 17.33
N GLY A 230 -60.62 3.89 16.79
CA GLY A 230 -61.05 5.24 17.18
C GLY A 230 -60.66 5.92 18.52
N LEU A 231 -60.32 5.23 19.61
CA LEU A 231 -60.13 5.92 20.91
C LEU A 231 -58.81 5.63 21.63
N VAL A 232 -58.41 4.36 21.76
CA VAL A 232 -57.22 3.98 22.55
C VAL A 232 -55.91 4.35 21.83
N THR A 233 -55.85 4.19 20.52
CA THR A 233 -54.71 4.63 19.68
C THR A 233 -54.49 6.15 19.72
N ARG A 234 -55.55 6.93 19.92
CA ARG A 234 -55.45 8.40 20.08
C ARG A 234 -54.88 8.78 21.44
N PHE A 235 -55.29 8.12 22.52
CA PHE A 235 -54.69 8.33 23.85
C PHE A 235 -53.23 7.92 23.90
N PHE A 236 -52.86 6.81 23.25
CA PHE A 236 -51.48 6.35 23.20
C PHE A 236 -50.59 7.27 22.34
N GLY A 237 -51.11 7.73 21.19
CA GLY A 237 -50.42 8.74 20.37
C GLY A 237 -50.21 10.06 21.12
N TRP A 238 -51.19 10.49 21.91
CA TRP A 238 -51.05 11.68 22.77
C TRP A 238 -50.04 11.46 23.89
N ALA A 239 -50.08 10.32 24.58
CA ALA A 239 -49.13 10.00 25.63
C ALA A 239 -47.68 9.91 25.10
N LEU A 240 -47.50 9.34 23.91
CA LEU A 240 -46.20 9.18 23.26
C LEU A 240 -45.68 10.53 22.74
N ALA A 241 -46.55 11.37 22.15
CA ALA A 241 -46.20 12.74 21.77
C ALA A 241 -45.83 13.60 23.00
N LEU A 242 -46.56 13.47 24.10
CA LEU A 242 -46.26 14.17 25.35
C LEU A 242 -44.94 13.71 25.97
N THR A 243 -44.66 12.42 25.97
CA THR A 243 -43.38 11.90 26.50
C THR A 243 -42.19 12.29 25.63
N LEU A 244 -42.30 12.22 24.30
CA LEU A 244 -41.24 12.69 23.39
C LEU A 244 -41.03 14.21 23.49
N SER A 245 -42.11 15.00 23.57
CA SER A 245 -42.04 16.44 23.78
C SER A 245 -41.37 16.81 25.10
N THR A 246 -41.70 16.09 26.18
CA THR A 246 -41.12 16.32 27.51
C THR A 246 -39.64 15.91 27.53
N LEU A 247 -39.29 14.77 26.91
CA LEU A 247 -37.91 14.32 26.80
C LEU A 247 -37.07 15.30 25.98
N PHE A 248 -37.58 15.77 24.84
CA PHE A 248 -36.91 16.76 23.99
C PHE A 248 -36.71 18.10 24.71
N SER A 249 -37.72 18.56 25.45
CA SER A 249 -37.64 19.79 26.25
C SER A 249 -36.62 19.65 27.38
N PHE A 250 -36.57 18.50 28.05
CA PHE A 250 -35.61 18.24 29.12
C PHE A 250 -34.17 18.16 28.60
N LEU A 251 -33.94 17.44 27.49
CA LEU A 251 -32.62 17.37 26.84
C LEU A 251 -32.17 18.74 26.32
N SER A 252 -33.09 19.54 25.77
CA SER A 252 -32.81 20.91 25.33
C SER A 252 -32.46 21.83 26.51
N PHE A 253 -33.16 21.70 27.65
CA PHE A 253 -32.86 22.45 28.87
C PHE A 253 -31.49 22.07 29.44
N VAL A 254 -31.17 20.77 29.52
CA VAL A 254 -29.84 20.29 29.96
C VAL A 254 -28.74 20.78 29.00
N GLY A 255 -29.00 20.78 27.68
CA GLY A 255 -28.09 21.30 26.68
C GLY A 255 -27.81 22.80 26.85
N LEU A 256 -28.85 23.61 27.00
CA LEU A 256 -28.75 25.05 27.23
C LEU A 256 -28.10 25.38 28.60
N PHE A 257 -28.39 24.59 29.64
CA PHE A 257 -27.77 24.76 30.95
C PHE A 257 -26.27 24.45 30.92
N ASN A 258 -25.86 23.40 30.22
CA ASN A 258 -24.44 23.09 30.01
C ASN A 258 -23.73 24.17 29.18
N LEU A 259 -24.37 24.67 28.12
CA LEU A 259 -23.86 25.80 27.34
C LEU A 259 -23.72 27.07 28.19
N TRP A 260 -24.70 27.37 29.05
CA TRP A 260 -24.65 28.49 29.98
C TRP A 260 -23.57 28.33 31.05
N CYS A 261 -23.39 27.13 31.62
CA CYS A 261 -22.28 26.82 32.52
C CYS A 261 -20.92 27.04 31.85
N ILE A 262 -20.74 26.55 30.61
CA ILE A 262 -19.49 26.74 29.85
C ILE A 262 -19.27 28.22 29.53
N GLN A 263 -20.29 28.93 29.06
CA GLN A 263 -20.20 30.36 28.75
C GLN A 263 -19.95 31.20 30.00
N SER A 264 -20.58 30.89 31.14
CA SER A 264 -20.34 31.60 32.40
C SER A 264 -18.92 31.36 32.94
N HIS A 265 -18.36 30.16 32.72
CA HIS A 265 -16.98 29.84 33.07
C HIS A 265 -15.97 30.54 32.15
N GLN A 266 -16.31 30.76 30.87
CA GLN A 266 -15.51 31.56 29.94
C GLN A 266 -15.57 33.05 30.28
N ILE A 267 -16.74 33.59 30.63
CA ILE A 267 -16.91 35.00 31.04
C ILE A 267 -16.18 35.29 32.37
N LYS A 268 -16.22 34.37 33.35
CA LYS A 268 -15.40 34.49 34.58
C LYS A 268 -13.90 34.54 34.30
N ARG A 269 -13.43 33.89 33.23
CA ARG A 269 -12.01 33.88 32.84
C ARG A 269 -11.56 35.17 32.14
N PHE A 270 -12.50 35.88 31.50
CA PHE A 270 -12.21 37.13 30.80
C PHE A 270 -12.55 38.40 31.60
N TYR A 271 -13.49 38.33 32.57
CA TYR A 271 -14.02 39.51 33.29
C TYR A 271 -14.30 39.30 34.79
N GLY A 272 -13.78 38.25 35.43
CA GLY A 272 -13.80 38.14 36.91
C GLY A 272 -12.53 38.74 37.53
N PRO A 273 -12.59 39.39 38.71
CA PRO A 273 -11.42 39.98 39.37
C PRO A 273 -10.30 38.98 39.67
#